data_AF-A0A9E3QDA3-F1
#
_entry.id   AF-A0A9E3QDA3-F1
#
_cell.length_a   1.000
_cell.length_b   1.000
_cell.length_c   1.000
_cell.angle_alpha   90.00
_cell.angle_beta   90.00
_cell.angle_gamma   90.00
#
_symmetry.space_group_name_H-M   'P 1'
#
loop_
_entity.id
_entity.type
_entity.pdbx_description
1 polymer ?
#
loop_
_entity_poly.entity_id
_entity_poly.type
_entity_poly.pdbx_seq_one_letter_code
_entity_poly.pdbx_strand_id
1 'polypeptide(L)' 'MSVGRICTRYVDLADAKETVQAAARRMLERKVGTLVILDAAKVPVGLLTDRDLVLRVLAQGKGPRPTNR' A
#
# COMPACT_ATOMS: atom_id res chain seq x y z
N MET A 1 18.86 14.73 19.16
CA MET A 1 17.55 14.04 19.18
C MET A 1 17.49 13.09 17.99
N SER A 2 17.07 11.84 18.16
CA SER A 2 16.96 10.89 17.02
C SER A 2 15.56 10.95 16.40
N VAL A 3 15.48 10.86 15.07
CA VAL A 3 14.22 10.86 14.30
C VAL A 3 13.27 9.77 14.76
N GLY A 4 13.78 8.64 15.24
CA GLY A 4 12.96 7.57 15.79
C GLY A 4 12.06 8.00 16.97
N ARG A 5 12.39 9.07 17.71
CA ARG A 5 11.53 9.55 18.82
C ARG A 5 10.23 10.22 18.36
N ILE A 6 10.15 10.63 17.09
CA ILE A 6 8.97 11.31 16.53
C ILE A 6 8.24 10.49 15.46
N CYS A 7 8.87 9.43 14.93
CA CYS A 7 8.25 8.55 13.95
C CYS A 7 7.22 7.62 14.58
N THR A 8 6.18 7.30 13.80
CA THR A 8 5.27 6.18 14.09
C THR A 8 6.05 4.87 14.13
N ARG A 9 5.95 4.13 15.24
CA ARG A 9 6.68 2.86 15.42
C ARG A 9 6.05 1.68 14.71
N TYR A 10 4.73 1.70 14.58
CA TYR A 10 3.94 0.66 13.93
C TYR A 10 3.34 1.24 12.66
N VAL A 11 3.75 0.70 11.52
CA VAL A 11 3.24 1.05 10.21
C VAL A 11 2.50 -0.15 9.63
N ASP A 12 1.50 0.11 8.79
CA ASP A 12 0.83 -0.98 8.08
C ASP A 12 1.72 -1.50 6.94
N LEU A 13 1.72 -2.82 6.80
CA LEU A 13 2.62 -3.58 5.94
C LEU A 13 1.81 -4.34 4.89
N ALA A 14 2.41 -4.57 3.74
CA ALA A 14 1.94 -5.53 2.74
C ALA A 14 3.12 -6.39 2.25
N ASP A 15 2.81 -7.61 1.79
CA ASP A 15 3.80 -8.49 1.19
C ASP A 15 4.02 -8.13 -0.29
N ALA A 16 5.25 -8.23 -0.79
CA ALA A 16 5.57 -7.94 -2.19
C ALA A 16 4.80 -8.81 -3.20
N LYS A 17 4.28 -9.97 -2.77
CA LYS A 17 3.44 -10.85 -3.59
C LYS A 17 1.94 -10.66 -3.34
N GLU A 18 1.55 -9.78 -2.42
CA GLU A 18 0.14 -9.44 -2.17
C GLU A 18 -0.46 -8.77 -3.41
N THR A 19 -1.71 -9.10 -3.72
CA THR A 19 -2.40 -8.45 -4.84
C THR A 19 -2.68 -6.99 -4.50
N VAL A 20 -2.69 -6.15 -5.53
CA VAL A 20 -3.02 -4.73 -5.39
C VAL A 20 -4.41 -4.54 -4.75
N GLN A 21 -5.37 -5.42 -5.04
CA GLN A 21 -6.71 -5.38 -4.46
C GLN A 21 -6.69 -5.67 -2.96
N ALA A 22 -5.89 -6.65 -2.52
CA ALA A 22 -5.75 -6.95 -1.09
C ALA A 22 -5.06 -5.79 -0.35
N ALA A 23 -4.02 -5.20 -0.95
CA ALA A 23 -3.36 -4.02 -0.41
C ALA A 23 -4.33 -2.81 -0.29
N ALA A 24 -5.13 -2.55 -1.32
CA ALA A 24 -6.14 -1.48 -1.31
C ALA A 24 -7.23 -1.73 -0.24
N ARG A 25 -7.67 -2.98 -0.07
CA ARG A 25 -8.62 -3.35 0.97
C ARG A 25 -8.03 -3.13 2.37
N ARG A 26 -6.76 -3.47 2.56
CA ARG A 26 -6.05 -3.20 3.82
C ARG A 26 -5.96 -1.71 4.13
N MET A 27 -5.61 -0.88 3.13
CA MET A 27 -5.62 0.58 3.27
C MET A 27 -6.97 1.09 3.77
N LEU A 28 -8.08 0.60 3.19
CA LEU A 28 -9.44 0.92 3.62
C LEU A 28 -9.73 0.45 5.06
N GLU A 29 -9.46 -0.82 5.38
CA GLU A 29 -9.75 -1.41 6.69
C GLU A 29 -8.95 -0.73 7.82
N ARG A 30 -7.72 -0.30 7.53
CA ARG A 30 -6.81 0.32 8.51
C ARG A 30 -6.86 1.84 8.48
N LYS A 31 -7.59 2.44 7.53
CA LYS A 31 -7.71 3.89 7.32
C LYS A 31 -6.34 4.56 7.10
N VAL A 32 -5.49 3.94 6.28
CA VAL A 32 -4.16 4.44 5.92
C VAL A 32 -4.03 4.56 4.41
N GLY A 33 -3.32 5.57 3.92
CA GLY A 33 -3.08 5.78 2.48
C GLY A 33 -1.73 5.26 1.98
N THR A 34 -0.95 4.62 2.86
CA THR A 34 0.40 4.10 2.55
C THR A 34 0.63 2.77 3.24
N LEU A 35 1.22 1.83 2.52
CA LEU A 35 1.72 0.56 3.05
C LEU A 35 3.22 0.45 2.78
N VAL A 36 3.97 -0.09 3.74
CA VAL A 36 5.36 -0.50 3.51
C VAL A 36 5.36 -1.91 2.94
N ILE A 37 6.01 -2.07 1.79
CA ILE A 37 6.10 -3.36 1.11
C ILE A 37 7.32 -4.11 1.63
N LEU A 38 7.10 -5.32 2.14
CA LEU A 38 8.14 -6.23 2.59
C LEU A 38 8.34 -7.35 1.58
N ASP A 39 9.59 -7.78 1.41
CA ASP A 39 9.89 -9.02 0.71
C ASP A 39 9.70 -10.27 1.59
N ALA A 40 10.04 -11.44 1.04
CA ALA A 40 9.95 -12.72 1.74
C ALA A 40 10.85 -12.81 2.99
N ALA A 41 11.96 -12.05 3.01
CA ALA A 41 12.89 -11.96 4.13
C ALA A 41 12.49 -10.88 5.16
N LYS A 42 11.31 -10.27 5.02
CA LYS A 42 10.80 -9.17 5.84
C LYS A 42 11.63 -7.90 5.77
N VAL A 43 12.34 -7.71 4.67
CA VAL A 43 13.10 -6.48 4.38
C VAL A 43 12.17 -5.50 3.65
N PRO A 44 12.11 -4.21 4.08
CA PRO A 44 11.40 -3.18 3.34
C PRO A 44 12.02 -2.97 1.95
N VAL A 45 11.21 -3.14 0.91
CA VAL A 45 11.63 -3.00 -0.49
C VAL A 45 10.91 -1.87 -1.23
N GLY A 46 9.87 -1.29 -0.63
CA GLY A 46 9.18 -0.17 -1.24
C GLY A 46 8.00 0.35 -0.43
N LEU A 47 7.30 1.31 -1.03
CA LEU A 47 6.06 1.88 -0.54
C LEU A 47 4.98 1.74 -1.62
N LEU A 48 3.75 1.52 -1.18
CA LEU A 48 2.57 1.59 -2.05
C LEU A 48 1.63 2.62 -1.45
N THR A 49 1.17 3.57 -2.27
CA THR A 49 0.24 4.62 -1.86
C THR A 49 -1.07 4.58 -2.64
N ASP A 50 -2.13 5.22 -2.12
CA ASP A 50 -3.40 5.38 -2.85
C ASP A 50 -3.18 6.05 -4.22
N ARG A 51 -2.21 6.97 -4.31
CA ARG A 51 -1.85 7.62 -5.57
C ARG A 51 -1.26 6.63 -6.58
N ASP A 52 -0.49 5.64 -6.13
CA ASP A 52 0.01 4.58 -6.99
C ASP A 52 -1.12 3.68 -7.48
N LEU A 53 -2.10 3.37 -6.63
CA LEU A 53 -3.30 2.63 -7.03
C LEU A 53 -4.04 3.37 -8.15
N VAL A 54 -4.25 4.67 -7.99
CA VAL A 54 -4.94 5.48 -9.00
C VAL A 54 -4.14 5.58 -10.30
N LEU A 55 -2.86 5.98 -10.23
CA LEU A 55 -2.08 6.34 -11.42
C LEU A 55 -1.46 5.14 -12.13
N ARG A 56 -1.07 4.09 -11.40
CA ARG A 56 -0.32 2.95 -11.96
C ARG A 56 -1.18 1.72 -12.16
N VAL A 57 -2.36 1.66 -11.54
CA VAL A 57 -3.27 0.52 -11.65
C VAL A 57 -4.55 0.92 -12.37
N LEU A 58 -5.34 1.84 -11.80
CA LEU A 58 -6.64 2.21 -12.36
C LEU A 58 -6.50 2.94 -13.70
N ALA A 59 -5.68 3.98 -13.76
CA ALA A 59 -5.46 4.76 -14.99
C ALA A 59 -4.83 3.94 -16.13
N GLN A 60 -4.16 2.83 -15.82
CA GLN A 60 -3.59 1.91 -16.80
C GLN A 60 -4.56 0.79 -17.22
N GLY A 61 -5.81 0.81 -16.75
CA GLY A 61 -6.80 -0.24 -17.04
C GLY A 61 -6.48 -1.60 -16.39
N LYS A 62 -5.59 -1.63 -15.39
CA LYS A 62 -5.23 -2.85 -14.63
C LYS A 62 -6.18 -3.11 -13.45
N GLY A 63 -7.11 -2.19 -13.21
CA GLY A 63 -8.15 -2.29 -12.19
C GLY A 63 -9.35 -3.15 -12.62
N PRO A 64 -10.25 -3.48 -11.68
CA PRO A 64 -11.52 -4.11 -12.02
C PRO A 64 -12.36 -3.20 -12.94
N ARG A 65 -13.31 -3.82 -13.67
CA ARG A 65 -14.21 -3.15 -14.62
C ARG A 65 -14.88 -1.89 -14.01
N PRO A 66 -15.23 -0.88 -14.84
CA PRO A 66 -15.77 0.38 -14.37
C PRO A 66 -16.98 0.19 -13.46
N THR A 67 -16.98 0.90 -12.34
CA THR A 67 -18.15 1.05 -11.48
C THR A 67 -19.10 2.03 -12.16
N ASN A 68 -19.97 1.53 -13.05
CA ASN A 68 -21.11 2.29 -13.53
C ASN A 68 -22.12 2.40 -12.37
N ARG A 69 -21.95 3.43 -11.53
CA ARG A 69 -22.98 3.91 -10.62
C ARG A 69 -23.63 5.14 -11.23
#